data_AF-A0A6I6HNR4-F1
#
_entry.id   AF-A0A6I6HNR4-F1
#
_cell.length_a   1.000
_cell.length_b   1.000
_cell.length_c   1.000
_cell.angle_alpha   90.00
_cell.angle_beta   90.00
_cell.angle_gamma   90.00
#
_symmetry.space_group_name_H-M   'P 1'
#
loop_
_entity.id
_entity.type
_entity.pdbx_description
1 polymer ?
#
loop_
_entity_poly.entity_id
_entity_poly.type
_entity_poly.pdbx_seq_one_letter_code
_entity_poly.pdbx_strand_id
1 'polypeptide(L)'
;MITDRLPRHATKIVATLGPASNTPELLEQMILNKVSVVRLNFSHGTAQDHIDRAAMVREAARKIGREVAIMADLQGPKIRVGKFAQGKVWLEPGAKFVLDASRTEPGDADAVGLDYKDLPRDVRPGDRLLLNDGLIVLTVDAVRGEAVHTTVKLGGELSNNKGINKQGGGLTAPALTAKDMEDIKTAMSFQADYVAVSFPKNATDMEMARQLCNVAAAEYGHKPGLIAKIERAEAIPKLEEILRASDGIMVARGDLAVEVGNAAVPALQKKMIRMARDMDKVVITATQMMESMITNPVPTRAEVSDVANAVLDGTDAVMLSAETASGRYPLETVQEMSRICEAAESAEDKTLDADFSGKTYSRIDQSIAMGALFTAHHLGAKAIVALTESGSTPLWMSRHRAHIPMYALTSRLATQRRMALYRNVRPLLMDSESDRDTALEQAEAHLKKRGIVQTGDVYAITCGEPMGAPGGTNMLKICRAS
;
A
#
# COMPACT_ATOMS: atom_id res chain seq x y z
N MET A 1 -22.99 11.71 25.42
CA MET A 1 -22.41 10.35 25.49
C MET A 1 -22.56 9.75 24.10
N ILE A 2 -21.55 9.91 23.25
CA ILE A 2 -21.50 9.23 21.94
C ILE A 2 -21.13 7.79 22.29
N THR A 3 -22.08 6.88 22.17
CA THR A 3 -21.80 5.45 22.18
C THR A 3 -20.99 5.17 20.92
N ASP A 4 -19.65 5.19 21.03
CA ASP A 4 -18.73 4.99 19.91
C ASP A 4 -18.88 3.59 19.33
N ARG A 5 -19.85 3.45 18.43
CA ARG A 5 -19.95 2.30 17.55
C ARG A 5 -18.69 2.31 16.69
N LEU A 6 -17.88 1.26 16.83
CA LEU A 6 -16.71 1.04 15.97
C LEU A 6 -17.10 1.27 14.49
N PRO A 7 -16.35 2.10 13.74
CA PRO A 7 -16.67 2.46 12.36
C PRO A 7 -16.90 1.22 11.49
N ARG A 8 -17.92 1.24 10.62
CA ARG A 8 -18.22 0.11 9.72
C ARG A 8 -17.91 0.46 8.27
N HIS A 9 -16.62 0.51 7.94
CA HIS A 9 -16.14 0.63 6.56
C HIS A 9 -15.39 -0.64 6.08
N ALA A 10 -15.32 -0.80 4.76
CA ALA A 10 -14.72 -1.91 4.03
C ALA A 10 -13.28 -1.62 3.57
N THR A 11 -13.01 -0.38 3.18
CA THR A 11 -11.70 0.15 2.76
C THR A 11 -10.72 0.05 3.91
N LYS A 12 -9.49 -0.36 3.65
CA LYS A 12 -8.47 -0.57 4.68
C LYS A 12 -7.69 0.71 4.95
N ILE A 13 -7.15 0.81 6.16
CA ILE A 13 -6.29 1.92 6.55
C ILE A 13 -4.89 1.36 6.78
N VAL A 14 -3.92 1.92 6.04
CA VAL A 14 -2.49 1.73 6.26
C VAL A 14 -1.98 2.93 7.05
N ALA A 15 -1.35 2.70 8.20
CA ALA A 15 -0.77 3.76 9.01
C ALA A 15 0.75 3.60 9.11
N THR A 16 1.51 4.65 8.83
CA THR A 16 2.96 4.63 9.00
C THR A 16 3.31 4.87 10.45
N LEU A 17 4.13 3.99 11.04
CA LEU A 17 4.66 4.23 12.38
C LEU A 17 5.90 5.10 12.36
N GLY A 18 6.01 5.96 13.36
CA GLY A 18 7.17 6.78 13.63
C GLY A 18 7.14 7.32 15.05
N PRO A 19 7.98 8.32 15.38
CA PRO A 19 8.10 8.86 16.74
C PRO A 19 6.78 9.28 17.39
N ALA A 20 5.81 9.79 16.61
CA ALA A 20 4.52 10.24 17.13
C ALA A 20 3.56 9.09 17.48
N SER A 21 3.80 7.88 16.97
CA SER A 21 2.92 6.72 17.10
C SER A 21 3.65 5.50 17.67
N ASN A 22 4.66 5.71 18.51
CA ASN A 22 5.57 4.65 18.97
C ASN A 22 5.29 4.17 20.40
N THR A 23 4.04 4.28 20.89
CA THR A 23 3.64 3.77 22.20
C THR A 23 2.60 2.65 22.06
N PRO A 24 2.63 1.62 22.92
CA PRO A 24 1.65 0.52 22.89
C PRO A 24 0.21 1.02 22.99
N GLU A 25 -0.08 1.97 23.88
CA GLU A 25 -1.43 2.47 24.14
C GLU A 25 -2.01 3.16 22.91
N LEU A 26 -1.21 4.00 22.24
CA LEU A 26 -1.64 4.70 21.04
C LEU A 26 -1.85 3.73 19.88
N LEU A 27 -0.98 2.73 19.76
CA LEU A 27 -1.12 1.69 18.75
C LEU A 27 -2.39 0.86 18.96
N GLU A 28 -2.69 0.47 20.20
CA GLU A 28 -3.95 -0.19 20.57
C GLU A 28 -5.17 0.65 20.14
N GLN A 29 -5.15 1.95 20.42
CA GLN A 29 -6.22 2.88 19.99
C GLN A 29 -6.33 2.98 18.47
N MET A 30 -5.22 3.05 17.74
CA MET A 30 -5.22 3.08 16.28
C MET A 30 -5.79 1.77 15.68
N ILE A 31 -5.46 0.61 16.25
CA ILE A 31 -5.99 -0.70 15.82
C ILE A 31 -7.50 -0.79 16.07
N LEU A 32 -7.97 -0.32 17.23
CA LEU A 32 -9.40 -0.20 17.53
C LEU A 32 -10.10 0.69 16.48
N ASN A 33 -9.48 1.81 16.10
CA ASN A 33 -9.94 2.73 15.05
C ASN A 33 -9.61 2.29 13.61
N LYS A 34 -9.63 0.98 13.36
CA LYS A 34 -9.60 0.38 12.01
C LYS A 34 -8.29 0.40 11.23
N VAL A 35 -7.15 0.76 11.83
CA VAL A 35 -5.84 0.43 11.22
C VAL A 35 -5.78 -1.07 10.95
N SER A 36 -5.46 -1.41 9.70
CA SER A 36 -5.46 -2.79 9.19
C SER A 36 -4.05 -3.23 8.79
N VAL A 37 -3.21 -2.27 8.38
CA VAL A 37 -1.80 -2.48 8.09
C VAL A 37 -0.98 -1.37 8.74
N VAL A 38 0.15 -1.76 9.33
CA VAL A 38 1.18 -0.84 9.80
C VAL A 38 2.31 -0.82 8.79
N ARG A 39 2.69 0.37 8.33
CA ARG A 39 3.85 0.61 7.47
C ARG A 39 5.07 0.98 8.32
N LEU A 40 6.17 0.27 8.10
CA LEU A 40 7.50 0.59 8.62
C LEU A 40 8.34 1.13 7.46
N ASN A 41 8.70 2.41 7.51
CA ASN A 41 9.43 3.07 6.44
C ASN A 41 10.95 2.93 6.66
N PHE A 42 11.61 2.12 5.85
CA PHE A 42 13.06 1.85 5.96
C PHE A 42 13.94 3.00 5.43
N SER A 43 13.35 4.07 4.89
CA SER A 43 14.09 5.32 4.62
C SER A 43 14.61 6.00 5.89
N HIS A 44 14.07 5.63 7.05
CA HIS A 44 14.42 6.18 8.36
C HIS A 44 14.54 5.06 9.40
N GLY A 45 15.24 5.35 10.49
CA GLY A 45 15.46 4.40 11.58
C GLY A 45 16.51 3.33 11.25
N THR A 46 16.90 2.59 12.28
CA THR A 46 17.82 1.47 12.21
C THR A 46 17.06 0.15 12.08
N ALA A 47 17.76 -0.93 11.72
CA ALA A 47 17.17 -2.27 11.67
C ALA A 47 16.51 -2.67 13.00
N GLN A 48 17.17 -2.37 14.13
CA GLN A 48 16.65 -2.70 15.46
C GLN A 48 15.35 -1.93 15.77
N ASP A 49 15.28 -0.63 15.42
CA ASP A 49 14.06 0.16 15.62
C ASP A 49 12.85 -0.47 14.92
N HIS A 50 13.04 -1.04 13.73
CA HIS A 50 11.96 -1.69 12.97
C HIS A 50 11.58 -3.05 13.57
N ILE A 51 12.54 -3.82 14.07
CA ILE A 51 12.29 -5.09 14.77
C ILE A 51 11.46 -4.84 16.03
N ASP A 52 11.84 -3.85 16.85
CA ASP A 52 11.14 -3.52 18.09
C ASP A 52 9.72 -3.02 17.82
N ARG A 53 9.56 -2.16 16.80
CA ARG A 53 8.23 -1.72 16.34
C ARG A 53 7.37 -2.88 15.87
N ALA A 54 7.94 -3.80 15.10
CA ALA A 54 7.20 -4.97 14.62
C ALA A 54 6.71 -5.82 15.80
N ALA A 55 7.55 -6.07 16.79
CA ALA A 55 7.18 -6.79 18.00
C ALA A 55 6.03 -6.08 18.77
N MET A 56 6.14 -4.76 18.95
CA MET A 56 5.09 -3.95 19.58
C MET A 56 3.75 -4.05 18.83
N VAL A 57 3.77 -4.03 17.49
CA VAL A 57 2.56 -4.20 16.66
C VAL A 57 1.91 -5.56 16.89
N ARG A 58 2.70 -6.64 16.92
CA ARG A 58 2.16 -7.99 17.16
C ARG A 58 1.56 -8.11 18.56
N GLU A 59 2.19 -7.51 19.57
CA GLU A 59 1.68 -7.53 20.95
C GLU A 59 0.36 -6.76 21.08
N ALA A 60 0.30 -5.53 20.55
CA ALA A 60 -0.91 -4.72 20.56
C ALA A 60 -2.07 -5.41 19.81
N ALA A 61 -1.78 -6.00 18.64
CA ALA A 61 -2.76 -6.76 17.86
C ALA A 61 -3.33 -7.96 18.65
N ARG A 62 -2.46 -8.71 19.35
CA ARG A 62 -2.87 -9.85 20.18
C ARG A 62 -3.75 -9.41 21.35
N LYS A 63 -3.39 -8.34 22.05
CA LYS A 63 -4.15 -7.81 23.19
C LYS A 63 -5.53 -7.31 22.78
N ILE A 64 -5.65 -6.66 21.62
CA ILE A 64 -6.92 -6.20 21.07
C ILE A 64 -7.74 -7.35 20.45
N GLY A 65 -7.12 -8.50 20.19
CA GLY A 65 -7.78 -9.64 19.54
C GLY A 65 -8.10 -9.38 18.06
N ARG A 66 -7.32 -8.51 17.42
CA ARG A 66 -7.45 -8.18 15.99
C ARG A 66 -6.09 -8.15 15.34
N GLU A 67 -5.91 -9.03 14.36
CA GLU A 67 -4.68 -9.10 13.60
C GLU A 67 -4.49 -7.89 12.68
N VAL A 68 -3.24 -7.45 12.56
CA VAL A 68 -2.80 -6.30 11.75
C VAL A 68 -1.60 -6.74 10.94
N ALA A 69 -1.58 -6.42 9.64
CA ALA A 69 -0.44 -6.72 8.79
C ALA A 69 0.70 -5.72 9.00
N ILE A 70 1.94 -6.14 8.79
CA ILE A 70 3.11 -5.28 8.76
C ILE A 70 3.63 -5.18 7.33
N MET A 71 3.83 -3.96 6.86
CA MET A 71 4.42 -3.65 5.56
C MET A 71 5.79 -3.00 5.77
N ALA A 72 6.83 -3.63 5.26
CA ALA A 72 8.15 -3.04 5.16
C ALA A 72 8.23 -2.22 3.86
N ASP A 73 8.42 -0.92 3.94
CA ASP A 73 8.57 -0.04 2.77
C ASP A 73 10.04 0.28 2.55
N LEU A 74 10.60 -0.28 1.47
CA LEU A 74 12.01 -0.15 1.09
C LEU A 74 12.31 1.27 0.62
N GLN A 75 13.54 1.71 0.80
CA GLN A 75 13.92 3.08 0.45
C GLN A 75 14.00 3.26 -1.08
N GLY A 76 14.60 2.30 -1.78
CA GLY A 76 14.89 2.39 -3.20
C GLY A 76 15.99 3.41 -3.55
N PRO A 77 16.28 3.58 -4.84
CA PRO A 77 17.38 4.41 -5.36
C PRO A 77 17.01 5.90 -5.38
N LYS A 78 16.83 6.52 -4.21
CA LYS A 78 16.53 7.96 -4.15
C LYS A 78 17.79 8.77 -4.44
N ILE A 79 17.84 9.37 -5.62
CA ILE A 79 18.94 10.22 -6.08
C ILE A 79 18.88 11.57 -5.38
N ARG A 80 20.01 12.07 -4.87
CA ARG A 80 20.10 13.28 -4.07
C ARG A 80 21.31 14.14 -4.41
N VAL A 81 21.16 15.45 -4.21
CA VAL A 81 22.30 16.37 -4.14
C VAL A 81 23.13 16.10 -2.88
N GLY A 82 24.41 16.45 -2.93
CA GLY A 82 25.33 16.36 -1.80
C GLY A 82 25.04 17.39 -0.70
N LYS A 83 26.04 17.62 0.13
CA LYS A 83 26.00 18.64 1.20
C LYS A 83 26.54 19.96 0.68
N PHE A 84 26.00 21.07 1.19
CA PHE A 84 26.48 22.42 0.97
C PHE A 84 27.34 22.89 2.14
N ALA A 85 28.30 23.78 1.88
CA ALA A 85 29.19 24.33 2.90
C ALA A 85 28.43 25.02 4.05
N GLN A 86 27.32 25.71 3.72
CA GLN A 86 26.44 26.38 4.69
C GLN A 86 25.15 25.57 4.97
N GLY A 87 25.10 24.30 4.56
CA GLY A 87 23.94 23.41 4.69
C GLY A 87 22.80 23.68 3.70
N LYS A 88 22.77 24.85 3.07
CA LYS A 88 21.82 25.24 2.03
C LYS A 88 22.34 26.39 1.17
N VAL A 89 21.73 26.57 0.00
CA VAL A 89 21.96 27.69 -0.92
C VAL A 89 20.63 28.18 -1.51
N TRP A 90 20.60 29.42 -1.97
CA TRP A 90 19.48 29.97 -2.73
C TRP A 90 19.85 30.00 -4.21
N LEU A 91 19.03 29.34 -5.04
CA LEU A 91 19.23 29.32 -6.49
C LEU A 91 18.32 30.34 -7.16
N GLU A 92 18.91 31.34 -7.81
CA GLU A 92 18.16 32.38 -8.52
C GLU A 92 17.71 31.91 -9.91
N PRO A 93 16.46 32.21 -10.35
CA PRO A 93 16.05 31.98 -11.73
C PRO A 93 16.99 32.63 -12.74
N GLY A 94 17.40 31.89 -13.76
CA GLY A 94 18.36 32.29 -14.80
C GLY A 94 19.83 32.06 -14.44
N ALA A 95 20.15 31.77 -13.18
CA ALA A 95 21.52 31.46 -12.78
C ALA A 95 22.03 30.14 -13.36
N LYS A 96 23.35 30.03 -13.53
CA LYS A 96 24.00 28.76 -13.87
C LYS A 96 24.23 27.95 -12.60
N PHE A 97 24.00 26.65 -12.70
CA PHE A 97 24.27 25.72 -11.59
C PHE A 97 24.76 24.39 -12.15
N VAL A 98 25.77 23.79 -11.51
CA VAL A 98 26.37 22.53 -11.97
C VAL A 98 26.11 21.41 -10.97
N LEU A 99 25.60 20.29 -11.48
CA LEU A 99 25.52 19.04 -10.73
C LEU A 99 26.73 18.18 -11.16
N ASP A 100 27.70 18.02 -10.27
CA ASP A 100 28.98 17.38 -10.57
C ASP A 100 29.11 16.03 -9.86
N ALA A 101 29.06 14.93 -10.62
CA ALA A 101 29.20 13.59 -10.06
C ALA A 101 30.59 13.32 -9.46
N SER A 102 31.63 14.03 -9.89
CA SER A 102 33.00 13.87 -9.39
C SER A 102 33.31 14.73 -8.15
N ARG A 103 32.48 15.74 -7.85
CA ARG A 103 32.73 16.67 -6.74
C ARG A 103 32.61 15.98 -5.38
N THR A 104 33.67 16.05 -4.59
CA THR A 104 33.74 15.57 -3.20
C THR A 104 33.57 16.69 -2.18
N GLU A 105 33.95 17.92 -2.54
CA GLU A 105 33.85 19.09 -1.67
C GLU A 105 32.39 19.54 -1.49
N PRO A 106 32.03 20.10 -0.31
CA PRO A 106 30.72 20.67 -0.09
C PRO A 106 30.34 21.66 -1.19
N GLY A 107 29.08 21.59 -1.65
CA GLY A 107 28.54 22.48 -2.67
C GLY A 107 28.38 23.92 -2.19
N ASP A 108 28.18 24.79 -3.16
CA ASP A 108 27.98 26.23 -3.02
C ASP A 108 26.88 26.69 -4.01
N ALA A 109 26.78 28.00 -4.26
CA ALA A 109 25.78 28.57 -5.15
C ALA A 109 26.04 28.23 -6.64
N ASP A 110 27.24 27.77 -6.99
CA ASP A 110 27.64 27.52 -8.37
C ASP A 110 27.56 26.02 -8.72
N ALA A 111 27.90 25.13 -7.77
CA ALA A 111 27.83 23.70 -8.01
C ALA A 111 27.69 22.84 -6.74
N VAL A 112 27.19 21.62 -6.91
CA VAL A 112 27.08 20.62 -5.84
C VAL A 112 27.37 19.22 -6.36
N GLY A 113 27.92 18.37 -5.48
CA GLY A 113 28.03 16.93 -5.71
C GLY A 113 26.68 16.22 -5.71
N LEU A 114 26.66 14.93 -6.06
CA LEU A 114 25.47 14.08 -6.03
C LEU A 114 25.84 12.62 -5.74
N ASP A 115 24.88 11.84 -5.23
CA ASP A 115 25.09 10.43 -4.86
C ASP A 115 25.04 9.47 -6.06
N TYR A 116 24.21 9.77 -7.07
CA TYR A 116 24.04 8.95 -8.26
C TYR A 116 25.01 9.28 -9.39
N LYS A 117 26.18 8.66 -9.36
CA LYS A 117 27.31 8.99 -10.25
C LYS A 117 27.02 8.81 -11.74
N ASP A 118 25.99 8.06 -12.12
CA ASP A 118 25.59 7.87 -13.51
C ASP A 118 24.68 8.99 -14.06
N LEU A 119 24.27 9.98 -13.25
CA LEU A 119 23.39 11.07 -13.71
C LEU A 119 23.85 11.73 -15.02
N PRO A 120 25.15 12.07 -15.22
CA PRO A 120 25.63 12.66 -16.47
C PRO A 120 25.38 11.79 -17.72
N ARG A 121 25.25 10.47 -17.56
CA ARG A 121 25.03 9.49 -18.64
C ARG A 121 23.54 9.36 -18.98
N ASP A 122 22.66 9.71 -18.04
CA ASP A 122 21.22 9.60 -18.17
C ASP A 122 20.54 10.89 -18.63
N VAL A 123 21.28 12.00 -18.73
CA VAL A 123 20.73 13.31 -19.12
C VAL A 123 21.34 13.82 -20.42
N ARG A 124 20.58 14.65 -21.14
CA ARG A 124 21.02 15.34 -22.35
C ARG A 124 20.56 16.80 -22.36
N PRO A 125 21.17 17.67 -23.18
CA PRO A 125 20.71 19.04 -23.37
C PRO A 125 19.19 19.11 -23.63
N GLY A 126 18.52 20.03 -22.93
CA GLY A 126 17.07 20.21 -22.97
C GLY A 126 16.27 19.40 -21.94
N ASP A 127 16.87 18.39 -21.30
CA ASP A 127 16.21 17.66 -20.21
C ASP A 127 15.97 18.60 -19.02
N ARG A 128 14.92 18.31 -18.24
CA ARG A 128 14.58 19.05 -17.03
C ARG A 128 14.81 18.21 -15.79
N LEU A 129 15.59 18.76 -14.87
CA LEU A 129 15.84 18.17 -13.56
C LEU A 129 15.03 18.90 -12.51
N LEU A 130 14.35 18.12 -11.68
CA LEU A 130 13.42 18.56 -10.66
C LEU A 130 14.03 18.27 -9.30
N LEU A 131 14.40 19.31 -8.58
CA LEU A 131 15.05 19.22 -7.28
C LEU A 131 14.05 19.55 -6.17
N ASN A 132 14.25 18.94 -5.01
CA ASN A 132 13.42 19.19 -3.81
C ASN A 132 11.92 19.02 -4.13
N ASP A 133 11.56 17.83 -4.62
CA ASP A 133 10.18 17.45 -4.96
C ASP A 133 9.53 18.38 -6.02
N GLY A 134 10.35 18.90 -6.94
CA GLY A 134 9.92 19.74 -8.05
C GLY A 134 9.80 21.23 -7.72
N LEU A 135 10.15 21.64 -6.49
CA LEU A 135 10.17 23.06 -6.09
C LEU A 135 11.23 23.87 -6.83
N ILE A 136 12.32 23.21 -7.24
CA ILE A 136 13.38 23.80 -8.04
C ILE A 136 13.45 23.06 -9.38
N VAL A 137 13.56 23.81 -10.47
CA VAL A 137 13.62 23.23 -11.82
C VAL A 137 14.87 23.74 -12.51
N LEU A 138 15.73 22.81 -12.92
CA LEU A 138 16.92 23.06 -13.72
C LEU A 138 16.69 22.57 -15.14
N THR A 139 17.20 23.30 -16.13
CA THR A 139 17.26 22.86 -17.53
C THR A 139 18.71 22.50 -17.86
N VAL A 140 18.93 21.29 -18.37
CA VAL A 140 20.27 20.83 -18.77
C VAL A 140 20.71 21.59 -20.01
N ASP A 141 21.82 22.31 -19.90
CA ASP A 141 22.44 23.03 -21.03
C ASP A 141 23.40 22.11 -21.78
N ALA A 142 24.26 21.40 -21.04
CA ALA A 142 25.30 20.52 -21.57
C ALA A 142 25.79 19.53 -20.52
N VAL A 143 26.32 18.39 -20.97
CA VAL A 143 27.08 17.46 -20.13
C VAL A 143 28.54 17.53 -20.54
N ARG A 144 29.44 17.73 -19.57
CA ARG A 144 30.90 17.81 -19.77
C ARG A 144 31.60 16.86 -18.81
N GLY A 145 31.95 15.66 -19.30
CA GLY A 145 32.47 14.61 -18.43
C GLY A 145 31.44 14.23 -17.36
N GLU A 146 31.83 14.37 -16.10
CA GLU A 146 31.00 14.06 -14.93
C GLU A 146 30.14 15.26 -14.45
N ALA A 147 30.22 16.40 -15.13
CA ALA A 147 29.50 17.62 -14.77
C ALA A 147 28.29 17.88 -15.69
N VAL A 148 27.10 18.00 -15.09
CA VAL A 148 25.87 18.43 -15.75
C VAL A 148 25.71 19.93 -15.55
N HIS A 149 25.93 20.70 -16.62
CA HIS A 149 25.74 22.14 -16.63
C HIS A 149 24.27 22.46 -16.85
N THR A 150 23.71 23.29 -15.97
CA THR A 150 22.28 23.63 -16.02
C THR A 150 22.04 25.13 -15.88
N THR A 151 20.86 25.55 -16.32
CA THR A 151 20.27 26.86 -16.01
C THR A 151 19.08 26.67 -15.07
N VAL A 152 19.03 27.44 -13.99
CA VAL A 152 17.89 27.47 -13.07
C VAL A 152 16.69 28.08 -13.78
N LYS A 153 15.63 27.30 -13.96
CA LYS A 153 14.36 27.77 -14.52
C LYS A 153 13.41 28.25 -13.43
N LEU A 154 13.27 27.47 -12.36
CA LEU A 154 12.53 27.83 -11.16
C LEU A 154 13.49 27.74 -9.99
N GLY A 155 13.71 28.87 -9.33
CA GLY A 155 14.64 29.03 -8.22
C GLY A 155 14.02 28.72 -6.87
N GLY A 156 14.84 28.73 -5.83
CA GLY A 156 14.43 28.49 -4.45
C GLY A 156 15.56 28.01 -3.55
N GLU A 157 15.22 27.69 -2.30
CA GLU A 157 16.16 27.17 -1.32
C GLU A 157 16.45 25.67 -1.58
N LEU A 158 17.72 25.36 -1.85
CA LEU A 158 18.22 24.00 -1.98
C LEU A 158 19.09 23.66 -0.76
N SER A 159 18.64 22.70 0.04
CA SER A 159 19.38 22.21 1.22
C SER A 159 20.01 20.84 0.96
N ASN A 160 20.81 20.38 1.92
CA ASN A 160 21.51 19.10 1.85
C ASN A 160 20.59 17.91 1.51
N ASN A 161 21.10 16.96 0.71
CA ASN A 161 20.47 15.64 0.48
C ASN A 161 19.04 15.71 -0.09
N LYS A 162 18.70 16.80 -0.78
CA LYS A 162 17.41 16.94 -1.48
C LYS A 162 17.37 16.09 -2.75
N GLY A 163 16.20 15.53 -3.03
CA GLY A 163 16.00 14.61 -4.15
C GLY A 163 16.19 15.28 -5.52
N ILE A 164 16.67 14.50 -6.49
CA ILE A 164 16.77 14.88 -7.90
C ILE A 164 15.89 13.90 -8.69
N ASN A 165 14.99 14.43 -9.51
CA ASN A 165 14.20 13.66 -10.47
C ASN A 165 14.40 14.21 -11.87
N LYS A 166 14.14 13.39 -12.89
CA LYS A 166 14.15 13.80 -14.30
C LYS A 166 12.71 13.86 -14.79
N GLN A 167 12.29 15.01 -15.31
CA GLN A 167 10.93 15.14 -15.85
C GLN A 167 10.73 14.18 -17.03
N GLY A 168 9.68 13.36 -16.98
CA GLY A 168 9.43 12.31 -17.97
C GLY A 168 10.23 11.00 -17.77
N GLY A 169 10.99 10.88 -16.68
CA GLY A 169 11.74 9.68 -16.32
C GLY A 169 13.01 9.47 -17.15
N GLY A 170 13.53 8.24 -17.14
CA GLY A 170 14.72 7.85 -17.91
C GLY A 170 16.02 7.78 -17.10
N LEU A 171 15.92 7.72 -15.77
CA LEU A 171 17.07 7.47 -14.90
C LEU A 171 17.29 5.96 -14.75
N THR A 172 18.49 5.50 -15.06
CA THR A 172 18.83 4.08 -15.18
C THR A 172 19.12 3.42 -13.84
N ALA A 173 19.05 4.17 -12.72
CA ALA A 173 19.29 3.69 -11.37
C ALA A 173 18.60 2.34 -11.08
N PRO A 174 19.31 1.41 -10.41
CA PRO A 174 18.79 0.08 -10.10
C PRO A 174 17.63 0.17 -9.11
N ALA A 175 16.59 -0.65 -9.28
CA ALA A 175 15.40 -0.60 -8.41
C ALA A 175 15.68 -0.96 -6.95
N LEU A 176 16.72 -1.77 -6.69
CA LEU A 176 17.13 -2.17 -5.34
C LEU A 176 18.57 -1.77 -5.09
N THR A 177 18.79 -1.10 -3.95
CA THR A 177 20.12 -0.74 -3.46
C THR A 177 20.70 -1.83 -2.57
N ALA A 178 22.00 -1.76 -2.27
CA ALA A 178 22.62 -2.66 -1.29
C ALA A 178 21.96 -2.54 0.10
N LYS A 179 21.51 -1.33 0.46
CA LYS A 179 20.74 -1.10 1.68
C LYS A 179 19.40 -1.84 1.63
N ASP A 180 18.66 -1.75 0.52
CA ASP A 180 17.37 -2.45 0.38
C ASP A 180 17.52 -3.97 0.51
N MET A 181 18.64 -4.54 0.05
CA MET A 181 18.92 -5.98 0.22
C MET A 181 19.08 -6.37 1.69
N GLU A 182 19.74 -5.55 2.51
CA GLU A 182 19.84 -5.78 3.97
C GLU A 182 18.52 -5.49 4.70
N ASP A 183 17.78 -4.48 4.24
CA ASP A 183 16.45 -4.16 4.76
C ASP A 183 15.45 -5.30 4.50
N ILE A 184 15.54 -5.98 3.34
CA ILE A 184 14.73 -7.17 3.04
C ILE A 184 15.00 -8.28 4.07
N LYS A 185 16.27 -8.54 4.41
CA LYS A 185 16.62 -9.54 5.44
C LYS A 185 16.03 -9.17 6.80
N THR A 186 16.17 -7.89 7.17
CA THR A 186 15.58 -7.35 8.40
C THR A 186 14.06 -7.49 8.39
N ALA A 187 13.40 -7.18 7.28
CA ALA A 187 11.95 -7.33 7.14
C ALA A 187 11.49 -8.78 7.31
N MET A 188 12.27 -9.74 6.79
CA MET A 188 11.94 -11.16 6.92
C MET A 188 12.17 -11.70 8.32
N SER A 189 13.12 -11.14 9.09
CA SER A 189 13.38 -11.57 10.47
C SER A 189 12.20 -11.36 11.42
N PHE A 190 11.35 -10.38 11.14
CA PHE A 190 10.06 -10.18 11.84
C PHE A 190 8.84 -10.61 10.99
N GLN A 191 9.09 -11.35 9.91
CA GLN A 191 8.09 -11.91 9.01
C GLN A 191 7.09 -10.85 8.52
N ALA A 192 7.60 -9.75 7.97
CA ALA A 192 6.78 -8.71 7.35
C ALA A 192 5.78 -9.32 6.36
N ASP A 193 4.51 -8.93 6.46
CA ASP A 193 3.44 -9.51 5.63
C ASP A 193 3.49 -9.00 4.20
N TYR A 194 3.99 -7.76 4.04
CA TYR A 194 4.18 -7.10 2.77
C TYR A 194 5.55 -6.42 2.68
N VAL A 195 6.11 -6.39 1.47
CA VAL A 195 7.28 -5.57 1.12
C VAL A 195 6.88 -4.62 0.01
N ALA A 196 6.97 -3.32 0.25
CA ALA A 196 6.74 -2.29 -0.76
C ALA A 196 8.08 -1.92 -1.42
N VAL A 197 8.13 -2.06 -2.74
CA VAL A 197 9.32 -1.80 -3.56
C VAL A 197 9.19 -0.42 -4.16
N SER A 198 10.11 0.47 -3.82
CA SER A 198 10.15 1.86 -4.29
C SER A 198 10.74 1.96 -5.69
N PHE A 199 10.19 2.85 -6.50
CA PHE A 199 10.67 3.17 -7.86
C PHE A 199 10.84 2.00 -8.86
N PRO A 200 10.05 0.90 -8.84
CA PRO A 200 10.12 -0.10 -9.91
C PRO A 200 9.72 0.52 -11.25
N LYS A 201 10.47 0.21 -12.31
CA LYS A 201 10.22 0.69 -13.68
C LYS A 201 9.74 -0.41 -14.62
N ASN A 202 9.83 -1.68 -14.23
CA ASN A 202 9.43 -2.83 -15.05
C ASN A 202 9.15 -4.09 -14.21
N ALA A 203 8.71 -5.17 -14.85
CA ALA A 203 8.48 -6.47 -14.20
C ALA A 203 9.74 -7.10 -13.59
N THR A 204 10.89 -6.98 -14.26
CA THR A 204 12.17 -7.56 -13.81
C THR A 204 12.60 -7.03 -12.44
N ASP A 205 12.36 -5.74 -12.17
CA ASP A 205 12.64 -5.14 -10.85
C ASP A 205 11.83 -5.83 -9.74
N MET A 206 10.54 -6.11 -10.00
CA MET A 206 9.65 -6.77 -9.05
C MET A 206 9.99 -8.26 -8.89
N GLU A 207 10.39 -8.94 -9.96
CA GLU A 207 10.84 -10.33 -9.92
C GLU A 207 12.14 -10.47 -9.12
N MET A 208 13.08 -9.53 -9.27
CA MET A 208 14.31 -9.48 -8.49
C MET A 208 14.01 -9.30 -7.00
N ALA A 209 13.12 -8.34 -6.65
CA ALA A 209 12.67 -8.16 -5.26
C ALA A 209 12.04 -9.44 -4.70
N ARG A 210 11.22 -10.14 -5.51
CA ARG A 210 10.57 -11.40 -5.12
C ARG A 210 11.56 -12.51 -4.82
N GLN A 211 12.58 -12.66 -5.66
CA GLN A 211 13.64 -13.64 -5.45
C GLN A 211 14.39 -13.36 -4.16
N LEU A 212 14.78 -12.11 -3.91
CA LEU A 212 15.49 -11.70 -2.69
C LEU A 212 14.63 -11.93 -1.44
N CYS A 213 13.36 -11.55 -1.46
CA CYS A 213 12.43 -11.83 -0.37
C CYS A 213 12.27 -13.34 -0.13
N ASN A 214 12.11 -14.15 -1.18
CA ASN A 214 11.96 -15.60 -1.04
C ASN A 214 13.20 -16.26 -0.43
N VAL A 215 14.40 -15.82 -0.82
CA VAL A 215 15.66 -16.32 -0.26
C VAL A 215 15.78 -15.92 1.21
N ALA A 216 15.55 -14.65 1.54
CA ALA A 216 15.62 -14.16 2.91
C ALA A 216 14.53 -14.74 3.82
N ALA A 217 13.37 -15.11 3.28
CA ALA A 217 12.24 -15.66 4.03
C ALA A 217 12.29 -17.19 4.19
N ALA A 218 13.23 -17.87 3.51
CA ALA A 218 13.28 -19.33 3.44
C ALA A 218 13.44 -19.96 4.83
N GLU A 219 14.29 -19.38 5.69
CA GLU A 219 14.52 -19.86 7.06
C GLU A 219 13.27 -19.74 7.96
N TYR A 220 12.35 -18.83 7.62
CA TYR A 220 11.13 -18.57 8.39
C TYR A 220 9.88 -19.26 7.81
N GLY A 221 10.02 -20.00 6.70
CA GLY A 221 8.89 -20.60 5.99
C GLY A 221 7.85 -19.56 5.54
N HIS A 222 8.27 -18.32 5.30
CA HIS A 222 7.40 -17.18 5.04
C HIS A 222 7.47 -16.71 3.59
N LYS A 223 6.42 -16.03 3.11
CA LYS A 223 6.39 -15.40 1.79
C LYS A 223 5.57 -14.10 1.84
N PRO A 224 6.23 -12.92 1.83
CA PRO A 224 5.53 -11.65 1.85
C PRO A 224 4.80 -11.40 0.52
N GLY A 225 3.74 -10.60 0.56
CA GLY A 225 3.19 -9.98 -0.65
C GLY A 225 4.06 -8.82 -1.11
N LEU A 226 4.26 -8.66 -2.42
CA LEU A 226 4.98 -7.52 -2.98
C LEU A 226 4.04 -6.42 -3.46
N ILE A 227 4.32 -5.19 -3.05
CA ILE A 227 3.61 -3.99 -3.47
C ILE A 227 4.55 -3.12 -4.32
N ALA A 228 4.25 -2.95 -5.61
CA ALA A 228 5.01 -2.04 -6.47
C ALA A 228 4.55 -0.59 -6.24
N LYS A 229 5.47 0.31 -5.87
CA LYS A 229 5.17 1.74 -5.72
C LYS A 229 5.30 2.43 -7.06
N ILE A 230 4.17 2.84 -7.64
CA ILE A 230 4.15 3.45 -8.96
C ILE A 230 4.49 4.94 -8.82
N GLU A 231 5.79 5.23 -8.94
CA GLU A 231 6.39 6.55 -8.67
C GLU A 231 7.07 7.15 -9.90
N ARG A 232 7.33 6.34 -10.93
CA ARG A 232 8.04 6.74 -12.14
C ARG A 232 7.12 6.86 -13.34
N ALA A 233 7.39 7.84 -14.20
CA ALA A 233 6.74 7.97 -15.49
C ALA A 233 6.93 6.72 -16.37
N GLU A 234 8.11 6.08 -16.27
CA GLU A 234 8.45 4.85 -17.02
C GLU A 234 7.60 3.64 -16.64
N ALA A 235 7.07 3.61 -15.41
CA ALA A 235 6.22 2.52 -14.94
C ALA A 235 4.82 2.56 -15.55
N ILE A 236 4.34 3.75 -15.95
CA ILE A 236 2.98 3.94 -16.50
C ILE A 236 2.72 3.16 -17.79
N PRO A 237 3.58 3.22 -18.84
CA PRO A 237 3.39 2.41 -20.04
C PRO A 237 3.61 0.91 -19.79
N LYS A 238 4.32 0.54 -18.73
CA LYS A 238 4.65 -0.85 -18.33
C LYS A 238 3.78 -1.36 -17.17
N LEU A 239 2.69 -0.67 -16.87
CA LEU A 239 1.91 -0.93 -15.66
C LEU A 239 1.35 -2.36 -15.63
N GLU A 240 0.96 -2.91 -16.78
CA GLU A 240 0.43 -4.27 -16.87
C GLU A 240 1.48 -5.34 -16.48
N GLU A 241 2.70 -5.26 -17.01
CA GLU A 241 3.76 -6.22 -16.67
C GLU A 241 4.16 -6.11 -15.19
N ILE A 242 4.21 -4.90 -14.64
CA ILE A 242 4.47 -4.66 -13.22
C ILE A 242 3.36 -5.29 -12.36
N LEU A 243 2.10 -5.10 -12.73
CA LEU A 243 0.96 -5.71 -12.04
C LEU A 243 1.03 -7.24 -12.05
N ARG A 244 1.43 -7.84 -13.19
CA ARG A 244 1.60 -9.31 -13.29
C ARG A 244 2.68 -9.82 -12.33
N ALA A 245 3.79 -9.11 -12.21
CA ALA A 245 4.91 -9.45 -11.33
C ALA A 245 4.67 -9.12 -9.84
N SER A 246 3.60 -8.38 -9.51
CA SER A 246 3.31 -7.88 -8.15
C SER A 246 2.09 -8.57 -7.52
N ASP A 247 1.96 -8.51 -6.20
CA ASP A 247 0.74 -8.92 -5.47
C ASP A 247 -0.23 -7.74 -5.26
N GLY A 248 0.31 -6.52 -5.29
CA GLY A 248 -0.45 -5.28 -5.31
C GLY A 248 0.39 -4.11 -5.80
N ILE A 249 -0.23 -2.93 -5.86
CA ILE A 249 0.42 -1.68 -6.19
C ILE A 249 0.10 -0.60 -5.15
N MET A 250 0.98 0.38 -5.06
CA MET A 250 0.77 1.61 -4.30
C MET A 250 0.85 2.79 -5.26
N VAL A 251 -0.23 3.56 -5.33
CA VAL A 251 -0.30 4.83 -6.06
C VAL A 251 0.35 5.89 -5.19
N ALA A 252 1.66 6.08 -5.36
CA ALA A 252 2.47 7.03 -4.60
C ALA A 252 2.47 8.39 -5.30
N ARG A 253 1.44 9.18 -4.97
CA ARG A 253 1.07 10.40 -5.71
C ARG A 253 2.12 11.49 -5.65
N GLY A 254 2.77 11.68 -4.50
CA GLY A 254 3.81 12.69 -4.31
C GLY A 254 4.97 12.53 -5.30
N ASP A 255 5.67 11.39 -5.24
CA ASP A 255 6.80 11.13 -6.13
C ASP A 255 6.37 11.05 -7.60
N LEU A 256 5.22 10.43 -7.90
CA LEU A 256 4.70 10.37 -9.28
C LEU A 256 4.41 11.76 -9.85
N ALA A 257 3.79 12.65 -9.07
CA ALA A 257 3.45 14.00 -9.48
C ALA A 257 4.66 14.82 -9.92
N VAL A 258 5.83 14.56 -9.33
CA VAL A 258 7.07 15.21 -9.73
C VAL A 258 7.41 14.85 -11.17
N GLU A 259 7.32 13.59 -11.58
CA GLU A 259 7.73 13.17 -12.92
C GLU A 259 6.70 13.45 -14.03
N VAL A 260 5.40 13.29 -13.74
CA VAL A 260 4.32 13.42 -14.74
C VAL A 260 3.50 14.71 -14.63
N GLY A 261 3.71 15.49 -13.56
CA GLY A 261 2.97 16.70 -13.24
C GLY A 261 1.67 16.44 -12.47
N ASN A 262 1.36 17.35 -11.54
CA ASN A 262 0.20 17.28 -10.64
C ASN A 262 -1.13 17.01 -11.37
N ALA A 263 -1.35 17.66 -12.52
CA ALA A 263 -2.63 17.57 -13.24
C ALA A 263 -2.91 16.18 -13.84
N ALA A 264 -1.88 15.38 -14.13
CA ALA A 264 -2.03 14.05 -14.70
C ALA A 264 -2.36 12.98 -13.65
N VAL A 265 -1.95 13.20 -12.39
CA VAL A 265 -2.02 12.19 -11.32
C VAL A 265 -3.44 11.70 -11.04
N PRO A 266 -4.49 12.54 -10.94
CA PRO A 266 -5.85 12.05 -10.68
C PRO A 266 -6.35 11.07 -11.75
N ALA A 267 -6.06 11.33 -13.03
CA ALA A 267 -6.45 10.44 -14.12
C ALA A 267 -5.67 9.12 -14.07
N LEU A 268 -4.37 9.18 -13.76
CA LEU A 268 -3.52 8.00 -13.62
C LEU A 268 -3.90 7.15 -12.40
N GLN A 269 -4.24 7.76 -11.26
CA GLN A 269 -4.77 7.06 -10.08
C GLN A 269 -5.98 6.21 -10.46
N LYS A 270 -6.98 6.80 -11.12
CA LYS A 270 -8.18 6.09 -11.56
C LYS A 270 -7.85 4.92 -12.49
N LYS A 271 -6.92 5.14 -13.43
CA LYS A 271 -6.44 4.08 -14.34
C LYS A 271 -5.77 2.94 -13.56
N MET A 272 -4.86 3.26 -12.64
CA MET A 272 -4.12 2.30 -11.83
C MET A 272 -5.03 1.48 -10.92
N ILE A 273 -5.97 2.12 -10.23
CA ILE A 273 -6.95 1.44 -9.36
C ILE A 273 -7.79 0.46 -10.18
N ARG A 274 -8.34 0.88 -11.32
CA ARG A 274 -9.13 -0.01 -12.18
C ARG A 274 -8.32 -1.21 -12.67
N MET A 275 -7.15 -0.96 -13.28
CA MET A 275 -6.29 -2.03 -13.79
C MET A 275 -5.87 -3.01 -12.70
N ALA A 276 -5.53 -2.53 -11.51
CA ALA A 276 -5.20 -3.40 -10.38
C ALA A 276 -6.37 -4.30 -9.99
N ARG A 277 -7.59 -3.74 -9.87
CA ARG A 277 -8.78 -4.53 -9.54
C ARG A 277 -9.13 -5.55 -10.60
N ASP A 278 -9.07 -5.18 -11.88
CA ASP A 278 -9.34 -6.06 -13.02
C ASP A 278 -8.36 -7.24 -13.10
N MET A 279 -7.14 -7.07 -12.57
CA MET A 279 -6.09 -8.08 -12.53
C MET A 279 -5.98 -8.81 -11.18
N ASP A 280 -7.00 -8.69 -10.33
CA ASP A 280 -7.05 -9.30 -8.99
C ASP A 280 -5.87 -8.87 -8.08
N LYS A 281 -5.38 -7.63 -8.24
CA LYS A 281 -4.28 -7.05 -7.45
C LYS A 281 -4.82 -6.07 -6.43
N VAL A 282 -4.17 -6.03 -5.27
CA VAL A 282 -4.48 -5.07 -4.22
C VAL A 282 -3.96 -3.68 -4.61
N VAL A 283 -4.70 -2.62 -4.29
CA VAL A 283 -4.26 -1.24 -4.56
C VAL A 283 -4.36 -0.32 -3.34
N ILE A 284 -3.27 0.38 -3.06
CA ILE A 284 -3.17 1.36 -1.97
C ILE A 284 -3.06 2.76 -2.58
N THR A 285 -3.94 3.67 -2.20
CA THR A 285 -3.78 5.09 -2.53
C THR A 285 -2.99 5.77 -1.42
N ALA A 286 -1.86 6.38 -1.78
CA ALA A 286 -0.83 6.80 -0.84
C ALA A 286 -0.38 8.26 -1.05
N THR A 287 0.20 8.82 0.00
CA THR A 287 0.78 10.17 0.12
C THR A 287 -0.26 11.30 0.01
N GLN A 288 -0.08 12.37 0.78
CA GLN A 288 -0.91 13.59 0.73
C GLN A 288 -2.43 13.34 0.88
N MET A 289 -2.82 12.33 1.69
CA MET A 289 -4.25 12.06 1.91
C MET A 289 -4.86 13.10 2.86
N MET A 290 -4.16 13.42 3.95
CA MET A 290 -4.56 14.43 4.94
C MET A 290 -3.34 15.15 5.52
N GLU A 291 -2.44 15.62 4.66
CA GLU A 291 -1.16 16.25 5.03
C GLU A 291 -1.30 17.41 6.03
N SER A 292 -2.38 18.20 5.93
CA SER A 292 -2.67 19.28 6.88
C SER A 292 -2.82 18.80 8.32
N MET A 293 -3.17 17.53 8.54
CA MET A 293 -3.34 16.95 9.87
C MET A 293 -2.03 16.63 10.60
N ILE A 294 -0.88 16.78 9.93
CA ILE A 294 0.43 16.76 10.59
C ILE A 294 0.47 17.85 11.68
N THR A 295 -0.10 19.03 11.39
CA THR A 295 -0.05 20.19 12.27
C THR A 295 -1.40 20.66 12.77
N ASN A 296 -2.50 20.25 12.14
CA ASN A 296 -3.86 20.64 12.51
C ASN A 296 -4.70 19.44 12.97
N PRO A 297 -5.66 19.62 13.90
CA PRO A 297 -6.49 18.53 14.40
C PRO A 297 -7.62 18.11 13.44
N VAL A 298 -7.85 18.83 12.34
CA VAL A 298 -8.95 18.61 11.39
C VAL A 298 -8.43 18.79 9.96
N PRO A 299 -8.80 17.92 9.00
CA PRO A 299 -8.36 18.04 7.62
C PRO A 299 -9.11 19.16 6.88
N THR A 300 -8.56 19.59 5.76
CA THR A 300 -9.25 20.50 4.84
C THR A 300 -10.38 19.78 4.10
N ARG A 301 -11.35 20.54 3.57
CA ARG A 301 -12.42 19.97 2.73
C ARG A 301 -11.88 19.33 1.45
N ALA A 302 -10.77 19.83 0.92
CA ALA A 302 -10.11 19.27 -0.26
C ALA A 302 -9.55 17.88 0.02
N GLU A 303 -8.87 17.70 1.17
CA GLU A 303 -8.35 16.40 1.61
C GLU A 303 -9.47 15.40 1.91
N VAL A 304 -10.55 15.85 2.56
CA VAL A 304 -11.75 15.01 2.77
C VAL A 304 -12.30 14.51 1.44
N SER A 305 -12.44 15.41 0.45
CA SER A 305 -12.91 15.04 -0.89
C SER A 305 -11.95 14.09 -1.60
N ASP A 306 -10.64 14.26 -1.43
CA ASP A 306 -9.62 13.43 -2.06
C ASP A 306 -9.64 11.99 -1.50
N VAL A 307 -9.69 11.83 -0.18
CA VAL A 307 -9.88 10.52 0.47
C VAL A 307 -11.17 9.86 -0.01
N ALA A 308 -12.29 10.59 0.00
CA ALA A 308 -13.58 10.05 -0.45
C ALA A 308 -13.52 9.59 -1.92
N ASN A 309 -12.88 10.38 -2.80
CA ASN A 309 -12.73 10.00 -4.21
C ASN A 309 -11.86 8.74 -4.39
N ALA A 310 -10.79 8.57 -3.61
CA ALA A 310 -9.98 7.35 -3.65
C ALA A 310 -10.79 6.10 -3.25
N VAL A 311 -11.65 6.23 -2.23
CA VAL A 311 -12.58 5.17 -1.81
C VAL A 311 -13.57 4.85 -2.93
N LEU A 312 -14.22 5.86 -3.51
CA LEU A 312 -15.20 5.72 -4.58
C LEU A 312 -14.59 5.17 -5.88
N ASP A 313 -13.32 5.48 -6.16
CA ASP A 313 -12.56 4.90 -7.26
C ASP A 313 -12.30 3.39 -7.09
N GLY A 314 -12.43 2.90 -5.86
CA GLY A 314 -12.33 1.48 -5.54
C GLY A 314 -11.01 1.05 -4.91
N THR A 315 -10.24 1.97 -4.33
CA THR A 315 -8.98 1.63 -3.65
C THR A 315 -9.21 0.55 -2.58
N ASP A 316 -8.28 -0.40 -2.42
CA ASP A 316 -8.37 -1.36 -1.32
C ASP A 316 -8.07 -0.71 0.01
N ALA A 317 -7.08 0.17 0.00
CA ALA A 317 -6.64 0.88 1.16
C ALA A 317 -6.28 2.33 0.86
N VAL A 318 -6.37 3.14 1.90
CA VAL A 318 -5.85 4.51 1.97
C VAL A 318 -4.71 4.53 2.98
N MET A 319 -3.66 5.30 2.70
CA MET A 319 -2.44 5.30 3.52
C MET A 319 -2.13 6.66 4.14
N LEU A 320 -1.88 6.64 5.45
CA LEU A 320 -1.35 7.74 6.23
C LEU A 320 0.16 7.64 6.33
N SER A 321 0.85 8.73 5.99
CA SER A 321 2.31 8.83 5.91
C SER A 321 2.87 9.60 7.11
N ALA A 322 3.24 10.87 6.93
CA ALA A 322 3.79 11.69 8.01
C ALA A 322 2.73 12.02 9.08
N GLU A 323 1.45 12.01 8.70
CA GLU A 323 0.31 12.31 9.57
C GLU A 323 0.32 11.42 10.83
N THR A 324 0.58 10.12 10.68
CA THR A 324 0.68 9.18 11.81
C THR A 324 2.10 8.98 12.30
N ALA A 325 3.10 9.12 11.43
CA ALA A 325 4.49 8.82 11.82
C ALA A 325 5.11 9.92 12.70
N SER A 326 4.88 11.19 12.37
CA SER A 326 5.50 12.34 13.04
C SER A 326 4.55 13.52 13.27
N GLY A 327 3.27 13.38 12.91
CA GLY A 327 2.25 14.40 13.10
C GLY A 327 1.87 14.58 14.57
N ARG A 328 1.23 15.72 14.87
CA ARG A 328 0.75 16.05 16.22
C ARG A 328 -0.52 15.30 16.61
N TYR A 329 -1.28 14.80 15.63
CA TYR A 329 -2.61 14.23 15.80
C TYR A 329 -2.76 12.85 15.13
N PRO A 330 -1.90 11.86 15.48
CA PRO A 330 -1.87 10.58 14.78
C PRO A 330 -3.17 9.78 14.96
N LEU A 331 -3.78 9.78 16.16
CA LEU A 331 -5.01 9.04 16.42
C LEU A 331 -6.21 9.70 15.75
N GLU A 332 -6.33 11.02 15.88
CA GLU A 332 -7.41 11.81 15.29
C GLU A 332 -7.39 11.67 13.77
N THR A 333 -6.20 11.66 13.15
CA THR A 333 -6.07 11.40 11.71
C THR A 333 -6.64 10.03 11.33
N VAL A 334 -6.34 8.98 12.08
CA VAL A 334 -6.90 7.64 11.83
C VAL A 334 -8.43 7.65 11.98
N GLN A 335 -8.95 8.33 13.00
CA GLN A 335 -10.39 8.46 13.22
C GLN A 335 -11.08 9.20 12.08
N GLU A 336 -10.54 10.34 11.63
CA GLU A 336 -11.08 11.07 10.49
C GLU A 336 -11.03 10.23 9.21
N MET A 337 -9.91 9.56 8.94
CA MET A 337 -9.79 8.65 7.80
C MET A 337 -10.92 7.60 7.81
N SER A 338 -11.17 7.00 8.98
CA SER A 338 -12.19 5.98 9.17
C SER A 338 -13.61 6.52 8.95
N ARG A 339 -13.92 7.72 9.45
CA ARG A 339 -15.21 8.40 9.23
C ARG A 339 -15.43 8.74 7.76
N ILE A 340 -14.39 9.24 7.06
CA ILE A 340 -14.49 9.55 5.63
C ILE A 340 -14.72 8.28 4.81
N CYS A 341 -14.03 7.19 5.13
CA CYS A 341 -14.24 5.89 4.47
C CYS A 341 -15.69 5.42 4.65
N GLU A 342 -16.23 5.47 5.87
CA GLU A 342 -17.61 5.05 6.16
C GLU A 342 -18.64 5.94 5.44
N ALA A 343 -18.42 7.26 5.40
CA ALA A 343 -19.30 8.19 4.71
C ALA A 343 -19.28 7.99 3.19
N ALA A 344 -18.09 7.83 2.59
CA ALA A 344 -17.94 7.60 1.15
C ALA A 344 -18.57 6.27 0.71
N GLU A 345 -18.36 5.19 1.46
CA GLU A 345 -18.96 3.89 1.17
C GLU A 345 -20.47 3.88 1.33
N SER A 346 -21.01 4.63 2.29
CA SER A 346 -22.46 4.76 2.49
C SER A 346 -23.15 5.46 1.32
N ALA A 347 -22.42 6.27 0.55
CA ALA A 347 -22.89 6.96 -0.63
C ALA A 347 -22.68 6.15 -1.94
N GLU A 348 -22.02 4.99 -1.89
CA GLU A 348 -21.88 4.13 -3.07
C GLU A 348 -23.23 3.55 -3.50
N ASP A 349 -23.41 3.43 -4.82
CA ASP A 349 -24.55 2.70 -5.35
C ASP A 349 -24.49 1.23 -4.89
N LYS A 350 -25.62 0.73 -4.42
CA LYS A 350 -25.78 -0.64 -3.93
C LYS A 350 -26.06 -1.64 -5.05
N THR A 351 -26.17 -1.17 -6.29
CA THR A 351 -26.20 -2.06 -7.44
C THR A 351 -24.95 -2.94 -7.44
N LEU A 352 -25.16 -4.26 -7.45
CA LEU A 352 -24.08 -5.21 -7.61
C LEU A 352 -23.38 -4.94 -8.94
N ASP A 353 -22.12 -4.53 -8.90
CA ASP A 353 -21.24 -4.43 -10.09
C ASP A 353 -20.78 -5.82 -10.57
N ALA A 354 -21.66 -6.80 -10.39
CA ALA A 354 -21.54 -8.15 -10.90
C ALA A 354 -22.80 -8.46 -11.70
N ASP A 355 -23.10 -7.58 -12.66
CA ASP A 355 -23.71 -8.09 -13.87
C ASP A 355 -22.69 -9.07 -14.47
N PHE A 356 -22.99 -10.37 -14.35
CA PHE A 356 -22.19 -11.43 -14.92
C PHE A 356 -22.33 -11.50 -16.44
N SER A 357 -23.15 -10.64 -17.04
CA SER A 357 -23.32 -10.56 -18.48
C SER A 357 -21.97 -10.39 -19.19
N GLY A 358 -21.69 -11.27 -20.14
CA GLY A 358 -20.49 -11.22 -20.97
C GLY A 358 -19.17 -11.64 -20.30
N LYS A 359 -19.17 -12.11 -19.04
CA LYS A 359 -17.94 -12.58 -18.36
C LYS A 359 -17.80 -14.11 -18.45
N THR A 360 -16.60 -14.57 -18.77
CA THR A 360 -16.23 -16.00 -18.78
C THR A 360 -15.09 -16.26 -17.80
N TYR A 361 -15.27 -17.24 -16.93
CA TYR A 361 -14.25 -17.67 -15.97
C TYR A 361 -13.70 -19.03 -16.38
N SER A 362 -12.37 -19.20 -16.35
CA SER A 362 -11.71 -20.45 -16.72
C SER A 362 -11.45 -21.39 -15.54
N ARG A 363 -11.49 -20.87 -14.31
CA ARG A 363 -11.24 -21.63 -13.09
C ARG A 363 -12.53 -21.93 -12.33
N ILE A 364 -12.62 -23.16 -11.79
CA ILE A 364 -13.75 -23.61 -10.97
C ILE A 364 -13.87 -22.75 -9.71
N ASP A 365 -12.76 -22.50 -9.03
CA ASP A 365 -12.73 -21.76 -7.77
C ASP A 365 -13.17 -20.31 -7.90
N GLN A 366 -12.72 -19.63 -8.94
CA GLN A 366 -13.18 -18.28 -9.27
C GLN A 366 -14.68 -18.27 -9.61
N SER A 367 -15.16 -19.24 -10.39
CA SER A 367 -16.57 -19.34 -10.77
C SER A 367 -17.49 -19.54 -9.56
N ILE A 368 -17.11 -20.42 -8.64
CA ILE A 368 -17.85 -20.67 -7.39
C ILE A 368 -17.81 -19.45 -6.48
N ALA A 369 -16.66 -18.79 -6.35
CA ALA A 369 -16.53 -17.55 -5.59
C ALA A 369 -17.52 -16.49 -6.12
N MET A 370 -17.62 -16.37 -7.44
CA MET A 370 -18.55 -15.42 -8.04
C MET A 370 -20.03 -15.81 -7.87
N GLY A 371 -20.36 -17.10 -8.02
CA GLY A 371 -21.70 -17.61 -7.74
C GLY A 371 -22.12 -17.41 -6.28
N ALA A 372 -21.19 -17.55 -5.33
CA ALA A 372 -21.42 -17.27 -3.92
C ALA A 372 -21.73 -15.80 -3.67
N LEU A 373 -20.98 -14.90 -4.29
CA LEU A 373 -21.23 -13.46 -4.21
C LEU A 373 -22.61 -13.09 -4.77
N PHE A 374 -22.94 -13.59 -5.97
CA PHE A 374 -24.23 -13.39 -6.61
C PHE A 374 -25.38 -13.84 -5.71
N THR A 375 -25.31 -15.08 -5.25
CA THR A 375 -26.39 -15.72 -4.50
C THR A 375 -26.58 -15.03 -3.15
N ALA A 376 -25.50 -14.71 -2.46
CA ALA A 376 -25.55 -13.99 -1.19
C ALA A 376 -26.21 -12.62 -1.33
N HIS A 377 -25.86 -11.86 -2.38
CA HIS A 377 -26.46 -10.56 -2.66
C HIS A 377 -27.97 -10.64 -2.88
N HIS A 378 -28.42 -11.53 -3.76
CA HIS A 378 -29.84 -11.64 -4.11
C HIS A 378 -30.69 -12.21 -2.97
N LEU A 379 -30.11 -13.01 -2.07
CA LEU A 379 -30.80 -13.51 -0.89
C LEU A 379 -30.80 -12.52 0.28
N GLY A 380 -30.16 -11.37 0.15
CA GLY A 380 -30.01 -10.42 1.27
C GLY A 380 -29.23 -11.03 2.44
N ALA A 381 -28.24 -11.88 2.14
CA ALA A 381 -27.46 -12.59 3.15
C ALA A 381 -26.78 -11.61 4.11
N LYS A 382 -26.78 -11.98 5.38
CA LYS A 382 -26.11 -11.22 6.46
C LYS A 382 -24.61 -11.12 6.26
N ALA A 383 -24.02 -12.21 5.76
CA ALA A 383 -22.58 -12.37 5.59
C ALA A 383 -22.26 -13.35 4.46
N ILE A 384 -21.05 -13.18 3.91
CA ILE A 384 -20.39 -14.16 3.06
C ILE A 384 -19.21 -14.72 3.84
N VAL A 385 -19.09 -16.04 3.89
CA VAL A 385 -18.05 -16.75 4.63
C VAL A 385 -17.22 -17.56 3.65
N ALA A 386 -15.91 -17.34 3.64
CA ALA A 386 -14.98 -18.07 2.79
C ALA A 386 -13.95 -18.79 3.66
N LEU A 387 -13.97 -20.13 3.65
CA LEU A 387 -12.92 -20.95 4.26
C LEU A 387 -11.76 -21.00 3.28
N THR A 388 -10.57 -20.57 3.72
CA THR A 388 -9.44 -20.38 2.81
C THR A 388 -8.09 -20.64 3.46
N GLU A 389 -7.20 -21.24 2.69
CA GLU A 389 -5.81 -21.49 3.08
C GLU A 389 -4.83 -20.46 2.49
N SER A 390 -5.10 -19.97 1.27
CA SER A 390 -4.25 -19.01 0.55
C SER A 390 -4.75 -17.57 0.59
N GLY A 391 -6.06 -17.36 0.80
CA GLY A 391 -6.74 -16.07 0.68
C GLY A 391 -7.18 -15.70 -0.74
N SER A 392 -7.01 -16.58 -1.74
CA SER A 392 -7.36 -16.29 -3.14
C SER A 392 -8.87 -16.05 -3.34
N THR A 393 -9.72 -16.87 -2.72
CA THR A 393 -11.18 -16.77 -2.85
C THR A 393 -11.71 -15.41 -2.33
N PRO A 394 -11.34 -14.96 -1.10
CA PRO A 394 -11.70 -13.61 -0.66
C PRO A 394 -11.13 -12.48 -1.53
N LEU A 395 -9.92 -12.65 -2.09
CA LEU A 395 -9.32 -11.65 -2.97
C LEU A 395 -10.19 -11.41 -4.20
N TRP A 396 -10.59 -12.45 -4.91
CA TRP A 396 -11.45 -12.35 -6.09
C TRP A 396 -12.80 -11.74 -5.74
N MET A 397 -13.46 -12.25 -4.70
CA MET A 397 -14.77 -11.74 -4.30
C MET A 397 -14.71 -10.26 -3.89
N SER A 398 -13.61 -9.81 -3.28
CA SER A 398 -13.43 -8.39 -2.89
C SER A 398 -13.22 -7.42 -4.07
N ARG A 399 -12.97 -7.93 -5.28
CA ARG A 399 -12.92 -7.08 -6.49
C ARG A 399 -14.30 -6.56 -6.91
N HIS A 400 -15.38 -7.07 -6.32
CA HIS A 400 -16.74 -6.70 -6.66
C HIS A 400 -17.45 -5.96 -5.51
N ARG A 401 -18.31 -5.00 -5.86
CA ARG A 401 -19.11 -4.22 -4.92
C ARG A 401 -20.36 -5.00 -4.52
N ALA A 402 -20.23 -5.87 -3.51
CA ALA A 402 -21.34 -6.68 -3.02
C ALA A 402 -22.07 -6.12 -1.81
N HIS A 403 -21.48 -5.12 -1.11
CA HIS A 403 -22.04 -4.49 0.09
C HIS A 403 -22.43 -5.43 1.24
N ILE A 404 -22.09 -6.72 1.14
CA ILE A 404 -22.24 -7.72 2.18
C ILE A 404 -20.89 -7.91 2.88
N PRO A 405 -20.84 -7.88 4.22
CA PRO A 405 -19.63 -8.19 4.97
C PRO A 405 -19.09 -9.58 4.64
N MET A 406 -17.81 -9.64 4.25
CA MET A 406 -17.14 -10.91 3.98
C MET A 406 -16.23 -11.30 5.13
N TYR A 407 -16.33 -12.54 5.58
CA TYR A 407 -15.50 -13.13 6.61
C TYR A 407 -14.67 -14.25 6.00
N ALA A 408 -13.35 -14.13 6.09
CA ALA A 408 -12.43 -15.15 5.59
C ALA A 408 -11.89 -15.94 6.77
N LEU A 409 -12.26 -17.21 6.87
CA LEU A 409 -11.82 -18.11 7.93
C LEU A 409 -10.60 -18.87 7.44
N THR A 410 -9.52 -18.87 8.23
CA THR A 410 -8.27 -19.54 7.86
C THR A 410 -7.57 -20.10 9.08
N SER A 411 -6.85 -21.20 8.90
CA SER A 411 -5.97 -21.80 9.91
C SER A 411 -4.57 -21.17 9.92
N ARG A 412 -4.25 -20.36 8.91
CA ARG A 412 -2.90 -19.83 8.71
C ARG A 412 -2.83 -18.36 9.07
N LEU A 413 -2.07 -18.04 10.11
CA LEU A 413 -1.85 -16.66 10.56
C LEU A 413 -1.27 -15.76 9.46
N ALA A 414 -0.33 -16.26 8.65
CA ALA A 414 0.21 -15.52 7.52
C ALA A 414 -0.88 -15.16 6.47
N THR A 415 -1.82 -16.07 6.22
CA THR A 415 -2.96 -15.83 5.33
C THR A 415 -3.92 -14.82 5.94
N GLN A 416 -4.20 -14.90 7.24
CA GLN A 416 -5.03 -13.93 7.95
C GLN A 416 -4.46 -12.50 7.81
N ARG A 417 -3.15 -12.35 8.06
CA ARG A 417 -2.43 -11.06 7.92
C ARG A 417 -2.43 -10.55 6.50
N ARG A 418 -2.17 -11.40 5.50
CA ARG A 418 -2.26 -11.02 4.08
C ARG A 418 -3.64 -10.43 3.77
N MET A 419 -4.71 -11.12 4.15
CA MET A 419 -6.07 -10.66 3.86
C MET A 419 -6.49 -9.38 4.62
N ALA A 420 -5.70 -8.90 5.59
CA ALA A 420 -6.00 -7.65 6.30
C ALA A 420 -6.06 -6.44 5.35
N LEU A 421 -5.38 -6.50 4.20
CA LEU A 421 -5.36 -5.45 3.19
C LEU A 421 -6.48 -5.56 2.13
N TYR A 422 -7.26 -6.65 2.10
CA TYR A 422 -8.28 -6.86 1.06
C TYR A 422 -9.58 -6.11 1.41
N ARG A 423 -10.05 -5.21 0.55
CA ARG A 423 -11.28 -4.42 0.78
C ARG A 423 -12.46 -5.32 1.15
N ASN A 424 -13.25 -4.91 2.14
CA ASN A 424 -14.44 -5.63 2.63
C ASN A 424 -14.20 -7.04 3.24
N VAL A 425 -12.98 -7.58 3.22
CA VAL A 425 -12.65 -8.87 3.84
C VAL A 425 -12.32 -8.68 5.33
N ARG A 426 -12.89 -9.52 6.19
CA ARG A 426 -12.64 -9.54 7.64
C ARG A 426 -12.03 -10.91 7.99
N PRO A 427 -10.70 -11.03 8.00
CA PRO A 427 -10.05 -12.32 8.20
C PRO A 427 -10.07 -12.73 9.67
N LEU A 428 -10.45 -13.98 9.94
CA LEU A 428 -10.52 -14.57 11.28
C LEU A 428 -9.71 -15.87 11.30
N LEU A 429 -8.97 -16.06 12.38
CA LEU A 429 -8.28 -17.32 12.64
C LEU A 429 -9.27 -18.34 13.20
N MET A 430 -9.26 -19.54 12.62
CA MET A 430 -10.04 -20.69 13.04
C MET A 430 -9.19 -21.94 12.82
N ASP A 431 -9.25 -22.91 13.74
CA ASP A 431 -8.50 -24.15 13.60
C ASP A 431 -8.94 -24.93 12.34
N SER A 432 -8.00 -25.67 11.76
CA SER A 432 -8.27 -26.49 10.57
C SER A 432 -8.99 -27.77 10.95
N GLU A 433 -10.03 -28.12 10.19
CA GLU A 433 -10.70 -29.41 10.29
C GLU A 433 -10.64 -30.15 8.95
N SER A 434 -10.45 -31.46 9.01
CA SER A 434 -10.39 -32.32 7.82
C SER A 434 -11.78 -32.75 7.34
N ASP A 435 -12.71 -32.93 8.29
CA ASP A 435 -14.11 -33.20 7.99
C ASP A 435 -14.84 -31.90 7.66
N ARG A 436 -15.49 -31.88 6.51
CA ARG A 436 -16.17 -30.70 5.98
C ARG A 436 -17.33 -30.28 6.86
N ASP A 437 -18.20 -31.21 7.25
CA ASP A 437 -19.43 -30.85 7.94
C ASP A 437 -19.12 -30.31 9.34
N THR A 438 -18.14 -30.91 10.03
CA THR A 438 -17.55 -30.39 11.26
C THR A 438 -16.97 -28.98 11.07
N ALA A 439 -16.22 -28.73 10.00
CA ALA A 439 -15.66 -27.41 9.71
C ALA A 439 -16.75 -26.34 9.50
N LEU A 440 -17.85 -26.70 8.83
CA LEU A 440 -18.97 -25.79 8.59
C LEU A 440 -19.72 -25.46 9.90
N GLU A 441 -19.92 -26.45 10.77
CA GLU A 441 -20.53 -26.25 12.10
C GLU A 441 -19.66 -25.36 12.99
N GLN A 442 -18.34 -25.61 13.03
CA GLN A 442 -17.40 -24.77 13.77
C GLN A 442 -17.37 -23.34 13.23
N ALA A 443 -17.41 -23.16 11.91
CA ALA A 443 -17.50 -21.84 11.29
C ALA A 443 -18.76 -21.08 11.75
N GLU A 444 -19.93 -21.72 11.75
CA GLU A 444 -21.17 -21.09 12.25
C GLU A 444 -21.05 -20.73 13.73
N ALA A 445 -20.58 -21.65 14.57
CA ALA A 445 -20.39 -21.43 16.00
C ALA A 445 -19.43 -20.25 16.26
N HIS A 446 -18.35 -20.15 15.48
CA HIS A 446 -17.39 -19.06 15.57
C HIS A 446 -18.01 -17.70 15.21
N LEU A 447 -18.84 -17.65 14.17
CA LEU A 447 -19.54 -16.44 13.75
C LEU A 447 -20.58 -16.00 14.79
N LYS A 448 -21.35 -16.95 15.36
CA LYS A 448 -22.32 -16.68 16.44
C LYS A 448 -21.65 -16.16 17.71
N LYS A 449 -20.55 -16.78 18.13
CA LYS A 449 -19.79 -16.35 19.31
C LYS A 449 -19.31 -14.89 19.20
N ARG A 450 -19.05 -14.43 17.97
CA ARG A 450 -18.64 -13.04 17.68
C ARG A 450 -19.81 -12.10 17.38
N GLY A 451 -21.06 -12.58 17.45
CA GLY A 451 -22.25 -11.78 17.13
C GLY A 451 -22.35 -11.34 15.67
N ILE A 452 -21.69 -12.05 14.76
CA ILE A 452 -21.70 -11.74 13.32
C ILE A 452 -23.01 -12.19 12.68
N VAL A 453 -23.45 -13.40 13.03
CA VAL A 453 -24.76 -13.97 12.67
C VAL A 453 -25.51 -14.37 13.93
N GLN A 454 -26.83 -14.31 13.87
CA GLN A 454 -27.76 -14.77 14.91
C GLN A 454 -28.65 -15.87 14.35
N THR A 455 -29.27 -16.67 15.22
CA THR A 455 -30.26 -17.68 14.82
C THR A 455 -31.30 -17.08 13.89
N GLY A 456 -31.51 -17.71 12.73
CA GLY A 456 -32.42 -17.26 11.69
C GLY A 456 -31.77 -16.40 10.59
N ASP A 457 -30.58 -15.84 10.80
CA ASP A 457 -29.85 -15.11 9.76
C ASP A 457 -29.48 -16.03 8.59
N VAL A 458 -29.61 -15.54 7.36
CA VAL A 458 -29.14 -16.23 6.16
C VAL A 458 -27.71 -15.82 5.87
N TYR A 459 -26.82 -16.78 5.62
CA TYR A 459 -25.44 -16.52 5.19
C TYR A 459 -25.01 -17.49 4.09
N ALA A 460 -24.09 -17.05 3.24
CA ALA A 460 -23.46 -17.92 2.25
C ALA A 460 -22.10 -18.38 2.76
N ILE A 461 -21.77 -19.66 2.58
CA ILE A 461 -20.46 -20.22 2.91
C ILE A 461 -19.87 -20.92 1.70
N THR A 462 -18.57 -20.69 1.45
CA THR A 462 -17.82 -21.32 0.36
C THR A 462 -16.50 -21.89 0.89
N CYS A 463 -16.14 -23.07 0.39
CA CYS A 463 -14.94 -23.80 0.74
C CYS A 463 -14.42 -24.63 -0.45
N GLY A 464 -13.22 -25.20 -0.29
CA GLY A 464 -12.66 -26.16 -1.23
C GLY A 464 -12.56 -27.55 -0.62
N GLU A 465 -12.97 -28.56 -1.38
CA GLU A 465 -12.84 -29.97 -1.02
C GLU A 465 -11.74 -30.66 -1.86
N PRO A 466 -10.84 -31.47 -1.26
CA PRO A 466 -10.75 -31.78 0.17
C PRO A 466 -10.25 -30.61 1.02
N MET A 467 -10.66 -30.59 2.30
CA MET A 467 -10.31 -29.53 3.25
C MET A 467 -8.79 -29.47 3.49
N GLY A 468 -8.26 -28.26 3.73
CA GLY A 468 -6.84 -28.04 4.04
C GLY A 468 -5.90 -27.89 2.84
N ALA A 469 -6.38 -28.10 1.61
CA ALA A 469 -5.60 -27.86 0.39
C ALA A 469 -5.87 -26.45 -0.19
N PRO A 470 -4.84 -25.69 -0.61
CA PRO A 470 -5.04 -24.42 -1.30
C PRO A 470 -5.51 -24.61 -2.76
N GLY A 471 -6.24 -23.62 -3.29
CA GLY A 471 -6.50 -23.51 -4.74
C GLY A 471 -7.64 -24.37 -5.32
N GLY A 472 -8.62 -24.75 -4.49
CA GLY A 472 -9.67 -25.68 -4.90
C GLY A 472 -11.08 -25.35 -4.40
N THR A 473 -11.44 -24.07 -4.21
CA THR A 473 -12.84 -23.72 -3.89
C THR A 473 -13.77 -24.34 -4.94
N ASN A 474 -14.72 -25.15 -4.52
CA ASN A 474 -15.59 -25.91 -5.43
C ASN A 474 -17.01 -26.07 -4.89
N MET A 475 -17.30 -25.49 -3.71
CA MET A 475 -18.59 -25.59 -3.05
C MET A 475 -19.12 -24.22 -2.63
N LEU A 476 -20.43 -24.04 -2.80
CA LEU A 476 -21.24 -22.98 -2.21
C LEU A 476 -22.40 -23.64 -1.46
N LYS A 477 -22.61 -23.25 -0.20
CA LYS A 477 -23.79 -23.62 0.58
C LYS A 477 -24.46 -22.35 1.10
N ILE A 478 -25.79 -22.31 1.00
CA ILE A 478 -26.61 -21.30 1.66
C ILE A 478 -27.11 -21.89 2.96
N CYS A 479 -26.83 -21.19 4.05
CA CYS A 479 -27.17 -21.62 5.39
C CYS A 479 -28.16 -20.64 6.02
N ARG A 480 -29.01 -21.17 6.88
CA ARG A 480 -29.74 -20.38 7.88
C ARG A 480 -29.13 -20.74 9.22
N ALA A 481 -28.59 -19.75 9.92
CA ALA A 481 -27.94 -19.97 11.20
C ALA A 481 -28.94 -20.61 12.18
N SER A 482 -28.52 -21.70 12.81
CA SER A 482 -29.35 -22.57 13.65
C SER A 482 -29.77 -21.96 14.97
#